data_AF-A0A4Q3YGG3-F1
#
_entry.id   AF-A0A4Q3YGG3-F1
#
_cell.length_a   1.000
_cell.length_b   1.000
_cell.length_c   1.000
_cell.angle_alpha   90.00
_cell.angle_beta   90.00
_cell.angle_gamma   90.00
#
_symmetry.space_group_name_H-M   'P 1'
#
loop_
_entity.id
_entity.type
_entity.pdbx_description
1 polymer ?
#
loop_
_entity_poly.entity_id
_entity_poly.type
_entity_poly.pdbx_seq_one_letter_code
_entity_poly.pdbx_strand_id
1 'polypeptide(L)'
;GIHEWSYDSGVSLDLRFKVPHAENEVALRDIKTEVELGYDRELAYKEAQRCLNCDVQTVFVPNLCIECDACVDICPVDCITFTPDGEEAELRDRLKMPALNLTQEIYVADGLKTGRVMVKDEDVCLHCGMCAERCPTGAWDMQKFFLETAKPKLERVHACQA
;
A
#
# COMPACT_ATOMS: atom_id res chain seq x y z
N GLY A 1 17.19 7.40 5.53
CA GLY A 1 16.83 8.81 5.67
C GLY A 1 15.91 9.02 6.87
N ILE A 2 15.17 10.12 6.90
CA ILE A 2 14.42 10.56 8.09
C ILE A 2 13.27 9.59 8.45
N HIS A 3 12.80 8.78 7.49
CA HIS A 3 11.75 7.76 7.68
C HIS A 3 12.24 6.31 7.57
N GLU A 4 13.56 6.07 7.49
CA GLU A 4 14.16 4.73 7.30
C GLU A 4 13.82 3.73 8.41
N TRP A 5 13.49 4.23 9.61
CA TRP A 5 13.08 3.41 10.75
C TRP A 5 11.57 3.11 10.79
N SER A 6 10.74 3.85 10.06
CA SER A 6 9.28 3.74 10.17
C SER A 6 8.74 2.50 9.44
N TYR A 7 9.50 1.93 8.50
CA TYR A 7 9.06 0.88 7.58
C TYR A 7 10.11 -0.22 7.35
N ASP A 8 11.02 -0.47 8.29
CA ASP A 8 12.01 -1.54 8.15
C ASP A 8 11.30 -2.91 8.13
N SER A 9 11.11 -3.43 6.93
CA SER A 9 10.55 -4.75 6.67
C SER A 9 11.32 -5.34 5.51
N GLY A 10 12.40 -6.04 5.85
CA GLY A 10 13.18 -6.78 4.86
C GLY A 10 12.30 -7.80 4.14
N VAL A 11 12.38 -7.85 2.81
CA VAL A 11 11.71 -8.89 2.03
C VAL A 11 12.34 -10.24 2.39
N SER A 12 11.57 -11.13 3.01
CA SER A 12 12.01 -12.51 3.23
C SER A 12 11.96 -13.28 1.91
N LEU A 13 13.08 -13.92 1.57
CA LEU A 13 13.17 -14.84 0.44
C LEU A 13 12.74 -16.28 0.81
N ASP A 14 12.31 -16.50 2.05
CA ASP A 14 11.88 -17.81 2.50
C ASP A 14 10.59 -18.23 1.80
N LEU A 15 10.47 -19.53 1.55
CA LEU A 15 9.23 -20.11 1.06
C LEU A 15 8.15 -20.00 2.13
N ARG A 16 6.90 -19.80 1.68
CA ARG A 16 5.74 -19.76 2.57
C ARG A 16 5.64 -21.03 3.40
N PHE A 17 5.51 -20.87 4.72
CA PHE A 17 5.30 -21.99 5.62
C PHE A 17 3.94 -22.63 5.32
N LYS A 18 3.92 -23.96 5.16
CA LYS A 18 2.68 -24.69 4.91
C LYS A 18 1.77 -24.58 6.12
N VAL A 19 0.49 -24.31 5.88
CA VAL A 19 -0.54 -24.36 6.92
C VAL A 19 -0.61 -25.81 7.43
N PRO A 20 -0.50 -26.04 8.75
CA PRO A 20 -0.74 -27.35 9.35
C PRO A 20 -2.12 -27.87 8.96
N HIS A 21 -2.18 -29.13 8.55
CA HIS A 21 -3.42 -29.79 8.19
C HIS A 21 -3.74 -30.93 9.16
N ALA A 22 -5.03 -31.20 9.33
CA ALA A 22 -5.49 -32.42 9.97
C ALA A 22 -5.05 -33.66 9.16
N GLU A 23 -4.84 -34.78 9.86
CA GLU A 23 -4.49 -36.04 9.23
C GLU A 23 -5.56 -36.47 8.21
N ASN A 24 -5.11 -36.92 7.03
CA ASN A 24 -6.01 -37.28 5.92
C ASN A 24 -7.03 -38.33 6.33
N GLU A 25 -6.66 -39.31 7.16
CA GLU A 25 -7.59 -40.35 7.62
C GLU A 25 -8.76 -39.78 8.44
N VAL A 26 -8.53 -38.72 9.20
CA VAL A 26 -9.56 -38.05 10.01
C VAL A 26 -10.40 -37.16 9.11
N ALA A 27 -9.76 -36.34 8.29
CA ALA A 27 -10.44 -35.41 7.37
C ALA A 27 -11.34 -36.14 6.36
N LEU A 28 -10.93 -37.32 5.88
CA LEU A 28 -11.71 -38.12 4.91
C LEU A 28 -12.89 -38.87 5.56
N ARG A 29 -12.88 -39.09 6.88
CA ARG A 29 -13.96 -39.80 7.59
C ARG A 29 -15.11 -38.90 7.99
N ASP A 30 -14.84 -37.62 8.27
CA ASP A 30 -15.87 -36.66 8.66
C ASP A 30 -15.67 -35.31 7.96
N ILE A 31 -16.63 -34.99 7.09
CA ILE A 31 -16.68 -33.73 6.32
C ILE A 31 -16.75 -32.48 7.20
N LYS A 32 -17.15 -32.61 8.47
CA LYS A 32 -17.20 -31.50 9.42
C LYS A 32 -15.86 -31.20 10.08
N THR A 33 -14.86 -32.05 9.87
CA THR A 33 -13.52 -31.85 10.44
C THR A 33 -12.86 -30.64 9.77
N GLU A 34 -12.36 -29.71 10.59
CA GLU A 34 -11.53 -28.60 10.12
C GLU A 34 -10.20 -29.14 9.58
N VAL A 35 -9.91 -28.87 8.31
CA VAL A 35 -8.73 -29.40 7.63
C VAL A 35 -7.52 -28.50 7.83
N GLU A 36 -7.69 -27.18 7.74
CA GLU A 36 -6.64 -26.20 7.99
C GLU A 36 -6.62 -25.84 9.48
N LEU A 37 -5.63 -26.33 10.23
CA LEU A 37 -5.55 -26.11 11.68
C LEU A 37 -4.97 -24.74 12.06
N GLY A 38 -4.65 -23.91 11.05
CA GLY A 38 -4.02 -22.60 11.23
C GLY A 38 -2.58 -22.68 11.72
N TYR A 39 -1.96 -21.53 11.92
CA TYR A 39 -0.61 -21.43 12.44
C TYR A 39 -0.61 -21.36 13.97
N ASP A 40 0.32 -22.08 14.60
CA ASP A 40 0.66 -21.81 15.99
C ASP A 40 1.35 -20.44 16.14
N ARG A 41 1.57 -20.01 17.38
CA ARG A 41 2.16 -18.71 17.67
C ARG A 41 3.55 -18.51 17.03
N GLU A 42 4.37 -19.56 17.00
CA GLU A 42 5.75 -19.45 16.49
C GLU A 42 5.74 -19.35 14.96
N LEU A 43 4.94 -20.17 14.30
CA LEU A 43 4.80 -20.18 12.86
C LEU A 43 4.09 -18.92 12.37
N ALA A 44 3.08 -18.45 13.09
CA ALA A 44 2.40 -17.19 12.81
C ALA A 44 3.35 -15.99 12.93
N TYR A 45 4.22 -15.98 13.95
CA TYR A 45 5.24 -14.93 14.09
C TYR A 45 6.21 -14.93 12.90
N LYS A 46 6.74 -16.10 12.52
CA LYS A 46 7.64 -16.23 11.37
C LYS A 46 6.98 -15.81 10.06
N GLU A 47 5.71 -16.17 9.87
CA GLU A 47 4.97 -15.77 8.66
C GLU A 47 4.62 -14.27 8.67
N ALA A 48 4.30 -13.68 9.83
CA ALA A 48 4.03 -12.25 9.96
C ALA A 48 5.27 -11.36 9.71
N GLN A 49 6.48 -11.86 9.99
CA GLN A 49 7.73 -11.16 9.65
C GLN A 49 7.94 -11.00 8.13
N ARG A 50 7.14 -11.67 7.30
CA ARG A 50 7.15 -11.55 5.83
C ARG A 50 6.17 -10.49 5.31
N CYS A 51 5.57 -9.69 6.22
CA CYS A 51 4.67 -8.59 5.86
C CYS A 51 5.38 -7.61 4.90
N LEU A 52 4.74 -7.31 3.78
CA LEU A 52 5.25 -6.36 2.78
C LEU A 52 4.77 -4.92 3.02
N ASN A 53 4.21 -4.62 4.20
CA ASN A 53 3.62 -3.31 4.55
C ASN A 53 2.62 -2.80 3.51
N CYS A 54 1.75 -3.67 3.00
CA CYS A 54 0.72 -3.28 2.03
C CYS A 54 -0.32 -2.30 2.59
N ASP A 55 -0.36 -2.15 3.92
CA ASP A 55 -1.15 -1.16 4.64
C ASP A 55 -0.49 0.23 4.70
N VAL A 56 0.73 0.39 4.16
CA VAL A 56 1.42 1.66 4.06
C VAL A 56 1.25 2.21 2.64
N GLN A 57 0.77 3.45 2.53
CA GLN A 57 0.43 4.08 1.26
C GLN A 57 1.19 5.40 1.08
N THR A 58 1.52 5.74 -0.18
CA THR A 58 2.08 7.05 -0.52
C THR A 58 0.98 8.11 -0.48
N VAL A 59 1.01 9.01 0.51
CA VAL A 59 0.02 10.08 0.68
C VAL A 59 0.63 11.43 0.31
N PHE A 60 -0.10 12.22 -0.48
CA PHE A 60 0.31 13.58 -0.84
C PHE A 60 -0.61 14.63 -0.21
N VAL A 61 0.00 15.68 0.36
CA VAL A 61 -0.71 16.80 0.98
C VAL A 61 -0.34 18.10 0.23
N PRO A 62 -1.21 18.62 -0.67
CA PRO A 62 -0.85 19.71 -1.58
C PRO A 62 -0.44 21.02 -0.91
N ASN A 63 -1.07 21.37 0.21
CA ASN A 63 -0.81 22.63 0.92
C ASN A 63 0.60 22.71 1.53
N LEU A 64 1.26 21.57 1.75
CA LEU A 64 2.65 21.48 2.21
C LEU A 64 3.64 21.51 1.04
N CYS A 65 3.20 21.27 -0.19
CA CYS A 65 4.08 21.21 -1.35
C CYS A 65 4.57 22.62 -1.73
N ILE A 66 5.89 22.73 -1.95
CA ILE A 66 6.55 23.94 -2.45
C ILE A 66 6.99 23.80 -3.91
N GLU A 67 6.60 22.70 -4.57
CA GLU A 67 6.85 22.47 -6.00
C GLU A 67 8.33 22.53 -6.37
N CYS A 68 9.17 21.91 -5.54
CA CYS A 68 10.63 21.84 -5.72
C CYS A 68 11.11 20.72 -6.67
N ASP A 69 10.19 19.94 -7.23
CA ASP A 69 10.42 18.80 -8.14
C ASP A 69 11.30 17.65 -7.62
N ALA A 70 11.75 17.69 -6.36
CA ALA A 70 12.64 16.68 -5.81
C ALA A 70 12.06 15.25 -5.81
N CYS A 71 10.73 15.10 -5.68
CA CYS A 71 10.05 13.80 -5.79
C CYS A 71 9.95 13.29 -7.23
N VAL A 72 9.91 14.18 -8.22
CA VAL A 72 9.93 13.85 -9.64
C VAL A 72 11.31 13.36 -10.04
N ASP A 73 12.36 14.00 -9.53
CA ASP A 73 13.75 13.68 -9.86
C ASP A 73 14.23 12.35 -9.25
N ILE A 74 13.78 12.02 -8.03
CA ILE A 74 14.20 10.80 -7.34
C ILE A 74 13.41 9.55 -7.77
N CYS A 75 12.30 9.72 -8.49
CA CYS A 75 11.43 8.60 -8.84
C CYS A 75 12.13 7.68 -9.86
N PRO A 76 12.34 6.39 -9.54
CA PRO A 76 13.11 5.49 -10.40
C PRO A 76 12.36 5.06 -11.67
N VAL A 77 11.06 5.34 -11.72
CA VAL A 77 10.12 4.94 -12.77
C VAL A 77 9.37 6.13 -13.36
N ASP A 78 9.79 7.36 -13.03
CA ASP A 78 9.21 8.60 -13.58
C ASP A 78 7.68 8.73 -13.44
N CYS A 79 7.11 8.16 -12.37
CA CYS A 79 5.65 8.09 -12.21
C CYS A 79 4.99 9.37 -11.67
N ILE A 80 5.73 10.41 -11.28
CA ILE A 80 5.19 11.65 -10.72
C ILE A 80 5.46 12.80 -11.69
N THR A 81 4.45 13.61 -11.98
CA THR A 81 4.55 14.79 -12.86
C THR A 81 3.76 15.96 -12.28
N PHE A 82 4.33 17.17 -12.30
CA PHE A 82 3.60 18.42 -12.07
C PHE A 82 3.27 19.07 -13.40
N THR A 83 1.99 19.33 -13.68
CA THR A 83 1.51 19.81 -14.99
C THR A 83 0.30 20.72 -14.81
N PRO A 84 -0.05 21.65 -15.73
CA PRO A 84 -1.34 22.34 -15.69
C PRO A 84 -2.48 21.33 -15.59
N ASP A 85 -3.65 21.70 -15.07
CA ASP A 85 -4.79 20.77 -15.01
C ASP A 85 -5.44 20.55 -16.39
N GLY A 86 -6.25 19.51 -16.55
CA GLY A 86 -7.00 19.24 -17.79
C GLY A 86 -7.71 17.90 -17.81
N GLU A 87 -8.31 17.57 -18.96
CA GLU A 87 -9.01 16.29 -19.16
C GLU A 87 -8.05 15.11 -18.99
N GLU A 88 -8.55 14.00 -18.43
CA GLU A 88 -7.74 12.84 -18.07
C GLU A 88 -6.99 12.24 -19.28
N ALA A 89 -7.65 12.17 -20.44
CA ALA A 89 -7.06 11.65 -21.65
C ALA A 89 -5.81 12.47 -22.07
N GLU A 90 -5.89 13.80 -21.98
CA GLU A 90 -4.77 14.69 -22.29
C GLU A 90 -3.70 14.66 -21.20
N LEU A 91 -4.13 14.48 -19.95
CA LEU A 91 -3.27 14.31 -18.78
C LEU A 91 -2.32 13.13 -18.95
N ARG A 92 -2.86 11.98 -19.31
CA ARG A 92 -2.11 10.72 -19.45
C ARG A 92 -0.99 10.82 -20.49
N ASP A 93 -1.23 11.52 -21.60
CA ASP A 93 -0.25 11.68 -22.68
C ASP A 93 0.87 12.66 -22.34
N ARG A 94 0.61 13.66 -21.47
CA ARG A 94 1.58 14.72 -21.11
C ARG A 94 2.43 14.40 -19.88
N LEU A 95 2.21 13.25 -19.23
CA LEU A 95 3.03 12.81 -18.10
C LEU A 95 4.47 12.51 -18.56
N LYS A 96 5.42 12.57 -17.63
CA LYS A 96 6.83 12.25 -17.90
C LYS A 96 6.99 10.84 -18.48
N MET A 97 6.16 9.90 -18.04
CA MET A 97 5.91 8.60 -18.66
C MET A 97 4.41 8.50 -19.00
N PRO A 98 4.02 8.28 -20.26
CA PRO A 98 2.60 8.20 -20.62
C PRO A 98 1.86 7.04 -19.91
N ALA A 99 0.73 7.35 -19.29
CA ALA A 99 -0.07 6.37 -18.53
C ALA A 99 -1.04 5.61 -19.44
N LEU A 100 -0.56 4.53 -20.06
CA LEU A 100 -1.28 3.76 -21.08
C LEU A 100 -2.36 2.83 -20.51
N ASN A 101 -2.27 2.47 -19.23
CA ASN A 101 -3.25 1.59 -18.60
C ASN A 101 -4.52 2.38 -18.23
N LEU A 102 -5.56 2.23 -19.05
CA LEU A 102 -6.86 2.88 -18.84
C LEU A 102 -7.74 2.17 -17.79
N THR A 103 -7.36 0.96 -17.36
CA THR A 103 -8.09 0.24 -16.30
C THR A 103 -7.67 0.65 -14.90
N GLN A 104 -6.54 1.34 -14.80
CA GLN A 104 -6.00 1.89 -13.55
C GLN A 104 -6.18 3.41 -13.55
N GLU A 105 -6.76 3.94 -12.47
CA GLU A 105 -6.91 5.38 -12.26
C GLU A 105 -5.54 6.04 -12.00
N ILE A 106 -5.35 7.24 -12.56
CA ILE A 106 -4.21 8.09 -12.20
C ILE A 106 -4.53 8.87 -10.93
N TYR A 107 -3.56 8.99 -10.03
CA TYR A 107 -3.72 9.77 -8.81
C TYR A 107 -3.45 11.25 -9.11
N VAL A 108 -4.50 12.08 -9.09
CA VAL A 108 -4.41 13.53 -9.28
C VAL A 108 -4.64 14.25 -7.96
N ALA A 109 -3.78 15.22 -7.63
CA ALA A 109 -3.96 16.13 -6.51
C ALA A 109 -3.82 17.59 -6.96
N ASP A 110 -4.83 18.40 -6.62
CA ASP A 110 -4.94 19.82 -6.94
C ASP A 110 -4.52 20.71 -5.76
N GLY A 111 -4.84 22.00 -5.80
CA GLY A 111 -4.61 22.91 -4.66
C GLY A 111 -3.16 23.37 -4.47
N LEU A 112 -2.29 23.18 -5.47
CA LEU A 112 -0.93 23.70 -5.48
C LEU A 112 -0.92 25.23 -5.69
N LYS A 113 0.14 25.88 -5.21
CA LYS A 113 0.25 27.35 -5.23
C LYS A 113 0.38 27.93 -6.64
N THR A 114 0.96 27.17 -7.58
CA THR A 114 1.07 27.60 -8.98
C THR A 114 -0.21 27.37 -9.81
N GLY A 115 -1.21 26.66 -9.27
CA GLY A 115 -2.39 26.22 -10.03
C GLY A 115 -2.16 25.00 -10.93
N ARG A 116 -0.96 24.39 -10.90
CA ARG A 116 -0.71 23.06 -11.47
C ARG A 116 -1.37 21.96 -10.62
N VAL A 117 -1.45 20.77 -11.17
CA VAL A 117 -1.78 19.53 -10.47
C VAL A 117 -0.55 18.64 -10.33
N MET A 118 -0.49 17.88 -9.24
CA MET A 118 0.40 16.74 -9.08
C MET A 118 -0.33 15.53 -9.64
N VAL A 119 0.32 14.80 -10.55
CA VAL A 119 -0.21 13.57 -11.11
C VAL A 119 0.77 12.44 -10.84
N LYS A 120 0.27 11.33 -10.31
CA LYS A 120 1.02 10.12 -10.04
C LYS A 120 0.37 8.94 -10.75
N ASP A 121 1.15 8.24 -11.57
CA ASP A 121 0.72 6.97 -12.15
C ASP A 121 0.98 5.84 -11.15
N GLU A 122 -0.09 5.25 -10.63
CA GLU A 122 -0.03 4.13 -9.69
C GLU A 122 0.29 2.80 -10.38
N ASP A 123 0.08 2.67 -11.69
CA ASP A 123 0.34 1.42 -12.44
C ASP A 123 1.82 1.04 -12.41
N VAL A 124 2.69 2.03 -12.49
CA VAL A 124 4.15 1.86 -12.50
C VAL A 124 4.81 2.16 -11.15
N CYS A 125 4.08 2.69 -10.17
CA CYS A 125 4.68 3.08 -8.89
C CYS A 125 5.13 1.85 -8.09
N LEU A 126 6.40 1.84 -7.68
CA LEU A 126 6.98 0.74 -6.89
C LEU A 126 6.71 0.84 -5.38
N HIS A 127 6.01 1.88 -4.91
CA HIS A 127 5.77 2.14 -3.49
C HIS A 127 7.07 2.19 -2.64
N CYS A 128 8.17 2.60 -3.27
CA CYS A 128 9.52 2.58 -2.67
C CYS A 128 9.79 3.67 -1.61
N GLY A 129 8.87 4.62 -1.40
CA GLY A 129 9.02 5.69 -0.40
C GLY A 129 10.07 6.77 -0.70
N MET A 130 10.81 6.69 -1.81
CA MET A 130 11.86 7.68 -2.12
C MET A 130 11.34 9.11 -2.30
N CYS A 131 10.09 9.28 -2.78
CA CYS A 131 9.44 10.58 -2.88
C CYS A 131 9.21 11.24 -1.50
N ALA A 132 8.82 10.45 -0.49
CA ALA A 132 8.65 10.90 0.88
C ALA A 132 10.00 11.26 1.52
N GLU A 133 10.99 10.37 1.39
CA GLU A 133 12.36 10.60 1.90
C GLU A 133 13.01 11.86 1.33
N ARG A 134 12.74 12.18 0.07
CA ARG A 134 13.34 13.35 -0.60
C ARG A 134 12.56 14.65 -0.34
N CYS A 135 11.31 14.57 0.13
CA CYS A 135 10.44 15.73 0.28
C CYS A 135 10.87 16.62 1.46
N PRO A 136 11.29 17.88 1.23
CA PRO A 136 11.79 18.74 2.31
C PRO A 136 10.69 19.28 3.23
N THR A 137 9.42 19.19 2.83
CA THR A 137 8.28 19.75 3.57
C THR A 137 7.33 18.69 4.12
N GLY A 138 7.59 17.40 3.85
CA GLY A 138 6.66 16.32 4.19
C GLY A 138 5.34 16.37 3.40
N ALA A 139 5.32 17.03 2.25
CA ALA A 139 4.16 16.99 1.35
C ALA A 139 3.91 15.59 0.78
N TRP A 140 4.97 14.80 0.62
CA TRP A 140 4.89 13.36 0.42
C TRP A 140 5.23 12.65 1.72
N ASP A 141 4.41 11.67 2.08
CA ASP A 141 4.63 10.82 3.24
C ASP A 141 4.21 9.38 2.92
N MET A 142 4.80 8.42 3.63
CA MET A 142 4.31 7.05 3.65
C MET A 142 3.44 6.93 4.89
N GLN A 143 2.18 6.54 4.78
CA GLN A 143 1.26 6.50 5.92
C GLN A 143 0.57 5.16 6.03
N LYS A 144 0.50 4.65 7.27
CA LYS A 144 -0.27 3.46 7.58
C LYS A 144 -1.76 3.77 7.53
N PHE A 145 -2.49 3.07 6.68
CA PHE A 145 -3.94 3.15 6.59
C PHE A 145 -4.58 2.14 7.56
N PHE A 146 -5.62 2.59 8.27
CA PHE A 146 -6.43 1.73 9.13
C PHE A 146 -7.88 1.74 8.64
N LEU A 147 -8.37 0.58 8.20
CA LEU A 147 -9.75 0.41 7.76
C LEU A 147 -10.63 -0.06 8.92
N GLU A 148 -11.50 0.82 9.41
CA GLU A 148 -12.61 0.42 10.26
C GLU A 148 -13.82 0.05 9.41
N THR A 149 -14.09 -1.24 9.28
CA THR A 149 -15.29 -1.70 8.58
C THR A 149 -16.52 -1.55 9.45
N ALA A 150 -17.68 -1.29 8.83
CA ALA A 150 -18.95 -1.24 9.53
C ALA A 150 -19.23 -2.62 10.15
N LYS A 151 -19.18 -2.69 11.49
CA LYS A 151 -19.54 -3.91 12.20
C LYS A 151 -21.06 -4.02 12.23
N PRO A 152 -21.65 -5.16 11.82
CA PRO A 152 -23.06 -5.39 12.10
C PRO A 152 -23.25 -5.32 13.62
N LYS A 153 -24.36 -4.72 14.06
CA LYS A 153 -24.68 -4.61 15.48
C LYS A 153 -24.77 -6.04 16.04
N LEU A 154 -23.74 -6.50 16.74
CA LEU A 154 -23.81 -7.75 17.47
C LEU A 154 -24.92 -7.61 18.51
N GLU A 155 -26.04 -8.28 18.29
CA GLU A 155 -26.85 -8.73 19.42
C GLU A 155 -25.91 -9.56 20.28
N ARG A 156 -25.74 -9.16 21.55
CA ARG A 156 -24.89 -9.85 22.50
C ARG A 156 -25.44 -11.27 22.72
N VAL A 157 -25.01 -12.21 21.90
CA VAL A 157 -25.10 -13.63 22.23
C VAL A 157 -23.70 -14.02 22.71
N HIS A 158 -23.62 -14.29 24.01
CA HIS A 158 -22.44 -14.79 24.70
C HIS A 158 -21.66 -15.83 23.88
N ALA A 159 -20.41 -15.54 23.51
CA ALA A 159 -19.40 -16.56 23.23
C ALA A 159 -18.00 -15.95 23.13
N CYS A 160 -17.31 -15.86 24.28
CA CYS A 160 -15.88 -16.13 24.49
C CYS A 160 -15.44 -15.47 25.81
N GLN A 161 -15.69 -16.18 26.90
CA GLN A 161 -14.77 -16.21 28.03
C GLN A 161 -14.16 -17.61 28.02
N ALA A 162 -12.89 -17.68 27.66
CA ALA A 162 -11.96 -18.76 27.97
C ALA A 162 -10.56 -18.15 27.98
#